data_AF-A0A1Y0ELQ5-F1
#
_entry.id   AF-A0A1Y0ELQ5-F1
#
_cell.length_a   1.000
_cell.length_b   1.000
_cell.length_c   1.000
_cell.angle_alpha   90.00
_cell.angle_beta   90.00
_cell.angle_gamma   90.00
#
_symmetry.space_group_name_H-M   'P 1'
#
loop_
_entity.id
_entity.type
_entity.pdbx_description
1 polymer ?
#
loop_
_entity_poly.entity_id
_entity_poly.type
_entity_poly.pdbx_seq_one_letter_code
_entity_poly.pdbx_strand_id
1 'polypeptide(L)'
;MPRITENELLLVSKSNQETLKGFVRGAQLTSRSGKTIHELQVRVALDRIKLANLHLRQAVASSRAKLPQHRSTVSRAYYAMYHAARAATYISIGGDDHEQHSVLPTKLPADFPNCDEWKNRLKIARLERNRADYDPYPAGDMEFSESAGELLQNARILVKLARAYLQSKT
;
A
#
# COMPACT_ATOMS: atom_id res chain seq x y z
N MET A 1 -27.57 -2.50 -29.97
CA MET A 1 -27.64 -1.59 -28.81
C MET A 1 -27.58 -2.45 -27.56
N PRO A 2 -26.72 -2.13 -26.56
CA PRO A 2 -26.79 -2.83 -25.28
C PRO A 2 -28.16 -2.54 -24.65
N ARG A 3 -28.88 -3.60 -24.27
CA ARG A 3 -30.24 -3.54 -23.74
C ARG A 3 -30.15 -3.52 -22.21
N ILE A 4 -30.73 -2.50 -21.58
CA ILE A 4 -30.82 -2.43 -20.12
C ILE A 4 -31.70 -3.58 -19.60
N THR A 5 -31.26 -4.21 -18.53
CA THR A 5 -31.97 -5.32 -17.87
C THR A 5 -32.94 -4.82 -16.80
N GLU A 6 -33.94 -5.63 -16.44
CA GLU A 6 -34.86 -5.31 -15.34
C GLU A 6 -34.13 -5.13 -14.00
N ASN A 7 -33.06 -5.91 -13.77
CA ASN A 7 -32.24 -5.80 -12.57
C ASN A 7 -31.48 -4.46 -12.50
N GLU A 8 -30.98 -3.94 -13.61
CA GLU A 8 -30.34 -2.62 -13.67
C GLU A 8 -31.35 -1.50 -13.43
N LEU A 9 -32.57 -1.62 -13.98
CA LEU A 9 -33.66 -0.67 -13.68
C LEU A 9 -34.07 -0.72 -12.22
N LEU A 10 -34.14 -1.91 -11.63
CA LEU A 10 -34.43 -2.09 -10.22
C LEU A 10 -33.35 -1.42 -9.35
N LEU A 11 -32.07 -1.63 -9.66
CA LEU A 11 -30.94 -0.99 -8.98
C LEU A 11 -31.08 0.54 -9.00
N VAL A 12 -31.38 1.13 -10.16
CA VAL A 12 -31.58 2.58 -10.29
C VAL A 12 -32.77 3.05 -9.47
N SER A 13 -33.91 2.34 -9.52
CA SER A 13 -35.13 2.73 -8.80
C SER A 13 -35.00 2.65 -7.27
N LYS A 14 -34.12 1.78 -6.75
CA LYS A 14 -33.90 1.57 -5.31
C LYS A 14 -32.69 2.35 -4.77
N SER A 15 -31.86 2.91 -5.63
CA SER A 15 -30.70 3.70 -5.22
C SER A 15 -31.11 5.07 -4.71
N ASN A 16 -30.43 5.54 -3.66
CA ASN A 16 -30.59 6.92 -3.21
C ASN A 16 -29.85 7.90 -4.15
N GLN A 17 -30.07 9.20 -3.94
CA GLN A 17 -29.48 10.24 -4.79
C GLN A 17 -27.94 10.20 -4.81
N GLU A 18 -27.27 9.89 -3.71
CA GLU A 18 -25.81 9.89 -3.62
C GLU A 18 -25.20 8.73 -4.42
N THR A 19 -25.82 7.55 -4.34
CA THR A 19 -25.46 6.38 -5.15
C THR A 19 -25.60 6.68 -6.65
N LEU A 20 -26.72 7.28 -7.07
CA LEU A 20 -26.94 7.65 -8.47
C LEU A 20 -25.92 8.69 -8.96
N LYS A 21 -25.61 9.71 -8.14
CA LYS A 21 -24.50 10.65 -8.41
C LYS A 21 -23.16 9.92 -8.52
N GLY A 22 -22.94 8.87 -7.74
CA GLY A 22 -21.78 7.98 -7.85
C GLY A 22 -21.67 7.32 -9.22
N PHE A 23 -22.77 6.74 -9.73
CA PHE A 23 -22.81 6.14 -11.07
C PHE A 23 -22.50 7.15 -12.17
N VAL A 24 -23.13 8.33 -12.11
CA VAL A 24 -22.86 9.40 -13.08
C VAL A 24 -21.39 9.83 -13.05
N ARG A 25 -20.81 10.02 -11.85
CA ARG A 25 -19.38 10.36 -11.70
C ARG A 25 -18.48 9.26 -12.27
N GLY A 26 -18.81 7.99 -12.03
CA GLY A 26 -18.09 6.85 -12.59
C GLY A 26 -18.11 6.83 -14.12
N ALA A 27 -19.30 6.99 -14.73
CA ALA A 27 -19.45 7.07 -16.17
C ALA A 27 -18.68 8.25 -16.79
N GLN A 28 -18.73 9.42 -16.15
CA GLN A 28 -17.97 10.60 -16.58
C GLN A 28 -16.46 10.39 -16.48
N LEU A 29 -15.97 9.74 -15.41
CA LEU A 29 -14.56 9.43 -15.24
C LEU A 29 -14.06 8.50 -16.35
N THR A 30 -14.80 7.44 -16.66
CA THR A 30 -14.44 6.52 -17.75
C THR A 30 -14.50 7.19 -19.11
N SER A 31 -15.55 7.97 -19.39
CA SER A 31 -15.68 8.71 -20.65
C SER A 31 -14.52 9.70 -20.86
N ARG A 32 -14.20 10.53 -19.86
CA ARG A 32 -13.14 11.54 -19.95
C ARG A 32 -11.73 10.93 -20.02
N SER A 33 -11.48 9.86 -19.27
CA SER A 33 -10.15 9.26 -19.20
C SER A 33 -9.87 8.26 -20.32
N GLY A 34 -10.91 7.78 -21.01
CA GLY A 34 -10.81 6.66 -21.96
C GLY A 34 -10.43 5.33 -21.29
N LYS A 35 -10.56 5.22 -19.96
CA LYS A 35 -10.15 4.07 -19.16
C LYS A 35 -11.28 3.55 -18.29
N THR A 36 -11.32 2.24 -18.12
CA THR A 36 -12.18 1.58 -17.13
C THR A 36 -11.79 1.98 -15.71
N ILE A 37 -12.73 1.86 -14.77
CA ILE A 37 -12.44 2.08 -13.34
C ILE A 37 -11.31 1.15 -12.85
N HIS A 38 -11.25 -0.08 -13.35
CA HIS A 38 -10.21 -1.03 -13.02
C HIS A 38 -8.82 -0.56 -13.47
N GLU A 39 -8.67 -0.09 -14.71
CA GLU A 39 -7.39 0.47 -15.19
C GLU A 39 -6.94 1.70 -14.39
N LEU A 40 -7.89 2.51 -13.91
CA LEU A 40 -7.61 3.62 -13.01
C LEU A 40 -7.15 3.13 -11.62
N GLN A 41 -7.78 2.08 -11.07
CA GLN A 41 -7.33 1.45 -9.82
C GLN A 41 -5.91 0.89 -9.96
N VAL A 42 -5.62 0.18 -11.05
CA VAL A 42 -4.27 -0.30 -11.36
C VAL A 42 -3.27 0.85 -11.34
N ARG A 43 -3.62 1.99 -11.98
CA ARG A 43 -2.75 3.17 -11.98
C ARG A 43 -2.50 3.68 -10.55
N VAL A 44 -3.52 3.79 -9.71
CA VAL A 44 -3.38 4.22 -8.31
C VAL A 44 -2.48 3.26 -7.54
N ALA A 45 -2.63 1.95 -7.72
CA ALA A 45 -1.77 0.96 -7.08
C ALA A 45 -0.30 1.09 -7.53
N LEU A 46 -0.05 1.32 -8.82
CA LEU A 46 1.29 1.60 -9.34
C LEU A 46 1.89 2.90 -8.77
N ASP A 47 1.08 3.95 -8.59
CA ASP A 47 1.54 5.19 -7.98
C ASP A 47 1.90 4.99 -6.49
N ARG A 48 1.19 4.12 -5.75
CA ARG A 48 1.62 3.69 -4.40
C ARG A 48 2.95 2.93 -4.43
N ILE A 49 3.20 2.09 -5.42
CA ILE A 49 4.52 1.45 -5.59
C ILE A 49 5.61 2.47 -5.88
N LYS A 50 5.34 3.53 -6.65
CA LYS A 50 6.31 4.61 -6.87
C LYS A 50 6.67 5.30 -5.55
N LEU A 51 5.67 5.58 -4.70
CA LEU A 51 5.89 6.14 -3.38
C LEU A 51 6.68 5.17 -2.47
N ALA A 52 6.36 3.87 -2.51
CA ALA A 52 7.14 2.85 -1.80
C ALA A 52 8.62 2.85 -2.23
N ASN A 53 8.89 2.98 -3.53
CA ASN A 53 10.26 3.07 -4.06
C ASN A 53 10.97 4.37 -3.67
N LEU A 54 10.25 5.49 -3.55
CA LEU A 54 10.81 6.74 -3.03
C LEU A 54 11.30 6.55 -1.59
N HIS A 55 10.47 5.98 -0.72
CA HIS A 55 10.85 5.69 0.66
C HIS A 55 11.99 4.68 0.76
N LEU A 56 12.00 3.64 -0.08
CA LEU A 56 13.10 2.69 -0.12
C LEU A 56 14.42 3.38 -0.50
N ARG A 57 14.42 4.26 -1.50
CA ARG A 57 15.61 5.05 -1.86
C ARG A 57 16.09 5.94 -0.72
N GLN A 58 15.16 6.57 0.00
CA GLN A 58 15.48 7.37 1.19
C GLN A 58 16.09 6.50 2.31
N ALA A 59 15.53 5.32 2.57
CA ALA A 59 16.05 4.38 3.55
C ALA A 59 17.48 3.92 3.21
N VAL A 60 17.72 3.62 1.93
CA VAL A 60 19.05 3.28 1.41
C VAL A 60 20.03 4.43 1.60
N ALA A 61 19.62 5.67 1.26
CA ALA A 61 20.47 6.84 1.44
C ALA A 61 20.85 7.06 2.90
N SER A 62 19.88 6.99 3.82
CA SER A 62 20.12 7.10 5.27
C SER A 62 21.05 5.99 5.80
N SER A 63 20.94 4.77 5.28
CA SER A 63 21.79 3.64 5.70
C SER A 63 23.23 3.75 5.21
N ARG A 64 23.47 4.55 4.16
CA ARG A 64 24.78 4.72 3.50
C ARG A 64 25.40 6.08 3.74
N ALA A 65 24.78 6.92 4.58
CA ALA A 65 25.35 8.21 4.96
C ALA A 65 26.70 8.00 5.68
N LYS A 66 27.58 9.01 5.63
CA LYS A 66 28.91 8.96 6.28
C LYS A 66 28.82 8.56 7.75
N LEU A 67 27.76 9.04 8.42
CA LEU A 67 27.27 8.50 9.69
C LEU A 67 25.91 7.89 9.39
N PRO A 68 25.75 6.56 9.45
CA PRO A 68 24.46 5.91 9.24
C PRO A 68 23.39 6.48 10.16
N GLN A 69 22.19 6.68 9.61
CA GLN A 69 21.05 7.22 10.34
C GLN A 69 20.00 6.11 10.53
N HIS A 70 20.19 5.27 11.54
CA HIS A 70 19.41 4.05 11.74
C HIS A 70 17.93 4.32 12.01
N ARG A 71 17.59 5.32 12.84
CA ARG A 71 16.17 5.73 13.04
C ARG A 71 15.51 6.12 11.72
N SER A 72 16.19 6.95 10.92
CA SER A 72 15.71 7.36 9.60
C SER A 72 15.57 6.17 8.65
N THR A 73 16.52 5.22 8.67
CA THR A 73 16.45 4.00 7.86
C THR A 73 15.26 3.13 8.26
N VAL A 74 15.03 2.89 9.56
CA VAL A 74 13.86 2.16 10.08
C VAL A 74 12.56 2.82 9.61
N SER A 75 12.42 4.12 9.83
CA SER A 75 11.21 4.87 9.48
C SER A 75 10.92 4.79 7.97
N ARG A 76 11.91 5.08 7.13
CA ARG A 76 11.74 5.06 5.67
C ARG A 76 11.56 3.65 5.12
N ALA A 77 12.22 2.63 5.68
CA ALA A 77 12.02 1.25 5.26
C ALA A 77 10.60 0.77 5.61
N TYR A 78 10.08 1.12 6.79
CA TYR A 78 8.69 0.84 7.15
C TYR A 78 7.69 1.49 6.17
N TYR A 79 7.84 2.78 5.84
CA TYR A 79 6.93 3.43 4.90
C TYR A 79 7.01 2.81 3.50
N ALA A 80 8.18 2.34 3.07
CA ALA A 80 8.31 1.56 1.84
C ALA A 80 7.48 0.27 1.89
N MET A 81 7.60 -0.50 2.98
CA MET A 81 6.83 -1.72 3.21
C MET A 81 5.32 -1.46 3.27
N TYR A 82 4.90 -0.43 4.01
CA TYR A 82 3.51 -0.04 4.16
C TYR A 82 2.86 0.31 2.82
N HIS A 83 3.50 1.16 2.02
CA HIS A 83 2.94 1.55 0.71
C HIS A 83 2.94 0.39 -0.30
N ALA A 84 3.91 -0.53 -0.22
CA ALA A 84 3.90 -1.75 -1.02
C ALA A 84 2.72 -2.67 -0.67
N ALA A 85 2.52 -2.96 0.62
CA ALA A 85 1.42 -3.78 1.11
C ALA A 85 0.05 -3.14 0.82
N ARG A 86 -0.07 -1.82 0.97
CA ARG A 86 -1.29 -1.07 0.64
C ARG A 86 -1.62 -1.12 -0.83
N ALA A 87 -0.63 -1.09 -1.72
CA ALA A 87 -0.86 -1.24 -3.15
C ALA A 87 -1.44 -2.63 -3.50
N ALA A 88 -0.87 -3.69 -2.94
CA ALA A 88 -1.34 -5.06 -3.14
C ALA A 88 -2.76 -5.30 -2.56
N THR A 89 -3.00 -4.79 -1.35
CA THR A 89 -4.31 -4.88 -0.69
C THR A 89 -5.37 -4.12 -1.47
N TYR A 90 -5.05 -2.88 -1.89
CA TYR A 90 -5.97 -2.03 -2.63
C TYR A 90 -6.46 -2.66 -3.94
N ILE A 91 -5.54 -3.22 -4.75
CA ILE A 91 -5.95 -3.80 -6.03
C ILE A 91 -6.81 -5.05 -5.83
N SER A 92 -6.53 -5.82 -4.77
CA SER A 92 -7.23 -7.08 -4.51
C SER A 92 -8.64 -6.86 -3.99
N ILE A 93 -8.84 -5.81 -3.22
CA ILE A 93 -10.14 -5.47 -2.61
C ILE A 93 -10.96 -4.57 -3.54
N GLY A 94 -10.29 -3.77 -4.38
CA GLY A 94 -10.93 -2.78 -5.25
C GLY A 94 -11.15 -1.43 -4.55
N GLY A 95 -10.53 -1.21 -3.40
CA GLY A 95 -10.77 -0.04 -2.55
C GLY A 95 -9.65 0.16 -1.53
N ASP A 96 -9.61 1.34 -0.92
CA ASP A 96 -8.58 1.72 0.05
C ASP A 96 -9.07 1.60 1.49
N ASP A 97 -10.04 0.74 1.75
CA ASP A 97 -10.81 0.65 3.00
C ASP A 97 -10.00 0.20 4.24
N HIS A 98 -8.72 -0.10 4.05
CA HIS A 98 -7.83 -0.70 5.03
C HIS A 98 -6.48 0.04 5.13
N GLU A 99 -6.49 1.35 4.93
CA GLU A 99 -5.28 2.17 4.94
C GLU A 99 -4.66 2.32 6.34
N GLN A 100 -5.40 2.05 7.40
CA GLN A 100 -4.91 2.18 8.77
C GLN A 100 -3.72 1.26 9.03
N HIS A 101 -2.63 1.81 9.61
CA HIS A 101 -1.37 1.09 9.86
C HIS A 101 -1.52 -0.18 10.73
N SER A 102 -2.51 -0.21 11.62
CA SER A 102 -2.85 -1.38 12.46
C SER A 102 -3.67 -2.43 11.72
N VAL A 103 -4.48 -2.02 10.75
CA VAL A 103 -5.43 -2.88 10.03
C VAL A 103 -4.78 -3.51 8.80
N LEU A 104 -4.03 -2.72 8.03
CA LEU A 104 -3.43 -3.15 6.76
C LEU A 104 -2.71 -4.50 6.83
N PRO A 105 -1.87 -4.82 7.85
CA PRO A 105 -1.21 -6.12 7.93
C PRO A 105 -2.18 -7.30 8.00
N THR A 106 -3.41 -7.11 8.49
CA THR A 106 -4.43 -8.18 8.59
C THR A 106 -5.20 -8.39 7.29
N LYS A 107 -5.00 -7.50 6.31
CA LYS A 107 -5.79 -7.43 5.07
C LYS A 107 -4.99 -7.71 3.81
N LEU A 108 -3.74 -8.15 3.95
CA LEU A 108 -2.98 -8.65 2.82
C LEU A 108 -3.77 -9.75 2.10
N PRO A 109 -3.79 -9.75 0.75
CA PRO A 109 -4.52 -10.74 -0.04
C PRO A 109 -4.08 -12.17 0.29
N ALA A 110 -5.01 -13.11 0.37
CA ALA A 110 -4.71 -14.51 0.71
C ALA A 110 -3.77 -15.19 -0.31
N ASP A 111 -3.83 -14.76 -1.57
CA ASP A 111 -2.99 -15.20 -2.67
C ASP A 111 -1.70 -14.38 -2.82
N PHE A 112 -1.39 -13.48 -1.87
CA PHE A 112 -0.11 -12.79 -1.84
C PHE A 112 1.02 -13.76 -1.41
N PRO A 113 2.19 -13.77 -2.07
CA PRO A 113 3.29 -14.68 -1.73
C PRO A 113 3.71 -14.57 -0.27
N ASN A 114 3.79 -15.71 0.44
CA ASN A 114 4.09 -15.80 1.87
C ASN A 114 3.25 -14.85 2.72
N CYS A 115 1.94 -14.78 2.44
CA CYS A 115 1.01 -13.81 3.04
C CYS A 115 1.19 -13.68 4.57
N ASP A 116 1.06 -14.79 5.32
CA ASP A 116 1.10 -14.76 6.79
C ASP A 116 2.44 -14.31 7.37
N GLU A 117 3.53 -14.68 6.71
CA GLU A 117 4.87 -14.19 7.06
C GLU A 117 4.94 -12.67 6.93
N TRP A 118 4.44 -12.11 5.82
CA TRP A 118 4.41 -10.67 5.61
C TRP A 118 3.45 -9.94 6.55
N LYS A 119 2.32 -10.54 6.92
CA LYS A 119 1.43 -9.98 7.95
C LYS A 119 2.20 -9.77 9.26
N ASN A 120 2.99 -10.76 9.67
CA ASN A 120 3.78 -10.70 10.89
C ASN A 120 4.93 -9.70 10.77
N ARG A 121 5.70 -9.72 9.67
CA ARG A 121 6.79 -8.75 9.42
C ARG A 121 6.30 -7.31 9.39
N LEU A 122 5.12 -7.03 8.81
CA LEU A 122 4.54 -5.68 8.81
C LEU A 122 4.11 -5.21 10.20
N LYS A 123 3.61 -6.13 11.05
CA LYS A 123 3.29 -5.83 12.45
C LYS A 123 4.56 -5.46 13.22
N ILE A 124 5.62 -6.27 13.11
CA ILE A 124 6.92 -6.02 13.75
C ILE A 124 7.51 -4.70 13.24
N ALA A 125 7.55 -4.48 11.92
CA ALA A 125 8.08 -3.26 11.32
C ALA A 125 7.35 -2.00 11.81
N ARG A 126 6.04 -2.07 12.10
CA ARG A 126 5.29 -0.97 12.72
C ARG A 126 5.77 -0.69 14.15
N LEU A 127 6.01 -1.74 14.94
CA LEU A 127 6.51 -1.60 16.32
C LEU A 127 7.90 -0.96 16.32
N GLU A 128 8.82 -1.46 15.48
CA GLU A 128 10.16 -0.90 15.32
C GLU A 128 10.13 0.54 14.82
N ARG A 129 9.25 0.86 13.87
CA ARG A 129 9.05 2.25 13.43
C ARG A 129 8.53 3.13 14.55
N ASN A 130 7.58 2.66 15.35
CA ASN A 130 7.08 3.45 16.48
C ASN A 130 8.17 3.71 17.51
N ARG A 131 8.98 2.69 17.84
CA ARG A 131 10.15 2.82 18.72
C ARG A 131 11.14 3.85 18.14
N ALA A 132 11.49 3.70 16.86
CA ALA A 132 12.40 4.62 16.19
C ALA A 132 11.85 6.04 16.07
N ASP A 133 10.57 6.27 15.80
CA ASP A 133 10.04 7.62 15.57
C ASP A 133 9.68 8.35 16.87
N TYR A 134 9.18 7.64 17.88
CA TYR A 134 8.54 8.27 19.04
C TYR A 134 9.29 8.14 20.36
N ASP A 135 10.31 7.26 20.47
CA ASP A 135 11.09 7.18 21.70
C ASP A 135 11.89 8.49 21.91
N PRO A 136 11.63 9.25 22.99
CA PRO A 136 12.36 10.48 23.28
C PRO A 136 13.73 10.21 23.92
N TYR A 137 13.98 9.01 24.45
CA TYR A 137 15.18 8.69 25.23
C TYR A 137 15.87 7.37 24.80
N PRO A 138 16.21 7.18 23.51
CA PRO A 138 16.97 6.01 23.10
C PRO A 138 18.38 6.05 23.70
N ALA A 139 18.99 4.88 23.91
CA ALA A 139 20.40 4.81 24.35
C ALA A 139 21.36 5.42 23.30
N GLY A 140 20.94 5.43 22.05
CA GLY A 140 21.60 6.08 20.91
C GLY A 140 21.06 5.55 19.58
N ASP A 141 21.43 6.15 18.46
CA ASP A 141 20.95 5.71 17.14
C ASP A 141 21.41 4.27 16.80
N MET A 142 22.56 3.84 17.34
CA MET A 142 23.08 2.46 17.19
C MET A 142 22.14 1.38 17.73
N GLU A 143 21.26 1.72 18.68
CA GLU A 143 20.24 0.81 19.23
C GLU A 143 19.27 0.30 18.15
N PHE A 144 19.14 1.04 17.05
CA PHE A 144 18.27 0.71 15.91
C PHE A 144 19.02 0.04 14.76
N SER A 145 20.32 -0.26 14.90
CA SER A 145 21.16 -0.74 13.80
C SER A 145 20.68 -2.08 13.22
N GLU A 146 20.32 -3.03 14.09
CA GLU A 146 19.76 -4.33 13.70
C GLU A 146 18.42 -4.16 12.98
N SER A 147 17.46 -3.47 13.60
CA SER A 147 16.15 -3.18 13.01
C SER A 147 16.28 -2.44 11.68
N ALA A 148 17.22 -1.50 11.56
CA ALA A 148 17.49 -0.77 10.32
C ALA A 148 17.95 -1.70 9.19
N GLY A 149 18.85 -2.63 9.49
CA GLY A 149 19.33 -3.64 8.53
C GLY A 149 18.20 -4.57 8.10
N GLU A 150 17.44 -5.12 9.04
CA GLU A 150 16.37 -6.06 8.78
C GLU A 150 15.22 -5.42 7.99
N LEU A 151 14.71 -4.27 8.44
CA LEU A 151 13.60 -3.59 7.76
C LEU A 151 14.01 -3.12 6.36
N LEU A 152 15.26 -2.69 6.16
CA LEU A 152 15.75 -2.31 4.83
C LEU A 152 15.74 -3.51 3.88
N GLN A 153 16.16 -4.67 4.36
CA GLN A 153 16.13 -5.90 3.57
C GLN A 153 14.68 -6.34 3.27
N ASN A 154 13.82 -6.34 4.29
CA ASN A 154 12.40 -6.63 4.15
C ASN A 154 11.71 -5.69 3.15
N ALA A 155 12.01 -4.39 3.20
CA ALA A 155 11.48 -3.39 2.29
C ALA A 155 11.87 -3.67 0.83
N ARG A 156 13.13 -4.05 0.56
CA ARG A 156 13.58 -4.42 -0.79
C ARG A 156 12.79 -5.60 -1.35
N ILE A 157 12.62 -6.64 -0.54
CA ILE A 157 11.91 -7.85 -0.96
C ILE A 157 10.42 -7.54 -1.18
N LEU A 158 9.75 -6.90 -0.20
CA LEU A 158 8.32 -6.66 -0.27
C LEU A 158 7.93 -5.71 -1.41
N VAL A 159 8.72 -4.66 -1.68
CA VAL A 159 8.47 -3.76 -2.82
C VAL A 159 8.54 -4.52 -4.15
N LYS A 160 9.49 -5.46 -4.29
CA LYS A 160 9.61 -6.31 -5.48
C LYS A 160 8.42 -7.27 -5.60
N LEU A 161 8.04 -7.93 -4.51
CA LEU A 161 6.90 -8.85 -4.48
C LEU A 161 5.58 -8.14 -4.79
N ALA A 162 5.33 -6.98 -4.17
CA ALA A 162 4.12 -6.21 -4.42
C ALA A 162 4.00 -5.74 -5.87
N ARG A 163 5.14 -5.38 -6.50
CA ARG A 163 5.16 -5.05 -7.93
C ARG A 163 4.81 -6.26 -8.80
N ALA A 164 5.41 -7.42 -8.53
CA ALA A 164 5.11 -8.65 -9.28
C ALA A 164 3.66 -9.09 -9.09
N TYR A 165 3.14 -8.98 -7.87
CA TYR A 165 1.73 -9.25 -7.56
C TYR A 165 0.80 -8.34 -8.38
N LEU A 166 1.07 -7.02 -8.43
CA LEU A 166 0.27 -6.11 -9.24
C LEU A 166 0.27 -6.49 -10.72
N GLN A 167 1.42 -6.89 -11.28
CA GLN A 167 1.51 -7.33 -12.67
C GLN A 167 0.68 -8.59 -12.97
N SER A 168 0.41 -9.43 -11.96
CA SER A 168 -0.47 -10.58 -12.11
C SER A 168 -1.97 -10.23 -12.02
N LYS A 169 -2.31 -8.99 -11.65
CA LYS A 169 -3.67 -8.48 -11.48
C LYS A 169 -4.08 -7.48 -12.56
N THR A 170 -3.18 -7.20 -13.50
CA THR A 170 -3.36 -6.32 -14.66
C THR A 170 -3.43 -7.14 -15.93
#